data_AF-A0ABD5WTK0-F1
#
_entry.id   AF-A0ABD5WTK0-F1
#
_cell.length_a   1.000
_cell.length_b   1.000
_cell.length_c   1.000
_cell.angle_alpha   90.00
_cell.angle_beta   90.00
_cell.angle_gamma   90.00
#
_symmetry.space_group_name_H-M   'P 1'
#
loop_
_entity.id
_entity.type
_entity.pdbx_description
1 polymer ?
#
loop_
_entity_poly.entity_id
_entity_poly.type
_entity_poly.pdbx_seq_one_letter_code
_entity_poly.pdbx_strand_id
1 'polypeptide(L)'
;MSTESPPSLREAIRTNTGAIVLVLFVVAALYAILIASQLLAVVYFAFLGLLLWLLYRFVRAHERIAAAQERRATAAPPSTADGNDAE
;
A
#
# COMPACT_ATOMS: atom_id res chain seq x y z
N MET A 1 -19.46 -47.77 33.44
CA MET A 1 -18.80 -46.60 32.84
C MET A 1 -19.20 -46.55 31.38
N SER A 2 -20.17 -45.72 31.02
CA SER A 2 -20.62 -45.59 29.63
C SER A 2 -19.63 -44.72 28.87
N THR A 3 -18.85 -45.32 27.99
CA THR A 3 -18.04 -44.61 26.99
C THR A 3 -18.98 -44.08 25.92
N GLU A 4 -19.50 -42.87 26.14
CA GLU A 4 -20.30 -42.15 25.15
C GLU A 4 -19.34 -41.59 24.10
N SER A 5 -19.29 -42.24 22.94
CA SER A 5 -18.51 -41.77 21.80
C SER A 5 -19.07 -40.40 21.35
N PRO A 6 -18.23 -39.36 21.18
CA PRO A 6 -18.72 -38.04 20.80
C PRO A 6 -19.44 -38.12 19.44
N PRO A 7 -20.57 -37.42 19.28
CA PRO A 7 -21.33 -37.43 18.04
C PRO A 7 -20.46 -36.96 16.87
N SER A 8 -20.54 -37.67 15.75
CA SER A 8 -19.83 -37.27 14.53
C SER A 8 -20.33 -35.90 14.06
N LEU A 9 -19.47 -35.11 13.39
CA LEU A 9 -19.81 -33.76 12.91
C LEU A 9 -21.11 -33.74 12.09
N ARG A 10 -21.32 -34.78 11.27
CA ARG A 10 -22.52 -34.96 10.46
C ARG A 10 -23.77 -35.21 11.32
N GLU A 11 -23.66 -35.98 12.40
CA GLU A 11 -24.75 -36.22 13.35
C GLU A 11 -25.09 -34.92 14.10
N ALA A 12 -24.07 -34.18 14.53
CA ALA A 12 -24.24 -32.91 15.24
C ALA A 12 -24.94 -31.86 14.36
N ILE A 13 -24.52 -31.69 13.11
CA ILE A 13 -25.12 -30.73 12.16
C ILE A 13 -26.56 -31.10 11.77
N ARG A 14 -26.93 -32.38 11.81
CA ARG A 14 -28.29 -32.83 11.50
C ARG A 14 -29.32 -32.37 12.53
N THR A 15 -28.87 -31.98 13.73
CA THR A 15 -29.72 -31.32 14.72
C THR A 15 -29.92 -29.85 14.36
N ASN A 16 -31.10 -29.28 14.63
CA ASN A 16 -31.35 -27.86 14.43
C ASN A 16 -30.32 -26.99 15.16
N THR A 17 -29.93 -27.39 16.37
CA THR A 17 -28.92 -26.68 17.17
C THR A 17 -27.55 -26.69 16.49
N GLY A 18 -27.08 -27.84 16.00
CA GLY A 18 -25.81 -27.92 15.29
C GLY A 18 -25.79 -27.16 13.97
N ALA A 19 -26.91 -27.16 13.23
CA ALA A 19 -27.06 -26.33 12.04
C ALA A 19 -26.99 -24.82 12.37
N ILE A 20 -27.66 -24.38 13.44
CA ILE A 20 -27.63 -22.97 13.88
C ILE A 20 -26.20 -22.57 14.28
N VAL A 21 -25.50 -23.38 15.08
CA VAL A 21 -24.12 -23.08 15.49
C VAL A 21 -23.19 -22.99 14.28
N LEU A 22 -23.33 -23.89 13.30
CA LEU A 22 -22.54 -23.85 12.07
C LEU A 22 -22.80 -22.56 11.28
N VAL A 23 -24.06 -22.15 11.12
CA VAL A 23 -24.41 -20.91 10.43
C VAL A 23 -23.83 -19.70 11.16
N LEU A 24 -23.98 -19.64 12.49
CA LEU A 24 -23.40 -18.57 13.31
C LEU A 24 -21.88 -18.50 13.17
N PHE A 25 -21.21 -19.65 13.17
CA PHE A 25 -19.77 -19.72 12.96
C PHE A 25 -19.37 -19.17 11.59
N VAL A 26 -20.07 -19.57 10.52
CA VAL A 26 -19.81 -19.08 9.16
C VAL A 26 -20.02 -17.57 9.08
N VAL A 27 -21.12 -17.06 9.65
CA VAL A 27 -21.41 -15.62 9.68
C VAL A 27 -20.34 -14.85 10.44
N ALA A 28 -19.93 -15.34 11.62
CA ALA A 28 -18.87 -14.73 12.41
C ALA A 28 -17.53 -14.72 11.67
N ALA A 29 -17.18 -15.82 10.98
CA ALA A 29 -15.95 -15.91 10.18
C ALA A 29 -15.97 -14.91 9.01
N LEU A 30 -17.07 -14.84 8.25
CA LEU A 30 -17.24 -13.89 7.17
C LEU A 30 -17.15 -12.44 7.66
N TYR A 31 -17.76 -12.15 8.80
CA TYR A 31 -17.69 -10.83 9.42
C TYR A 31 -16.28 -10.46 9.88
N ALA A 32 -15.54 -11.42 10.45
CA ALA A 32 -14.14 -11.22 10.83
C ALA A 32 -13.26 -10.90 9.60
N ILE A 33 -13.46 -11.62 8.48
CA ILE A 33 -12.76 -11.36 7.22
C ILE A 33 -13.09 -9.96 6.70
N LEU A 34 -14.36 -9.54 6.77
CA LEU A 34 -14.80 -8.21 6.36
C LEU A 34 -14.17 -7.09 7.21
N ILE A 35 -14.00 -7.30 8.52
CA ILE A 35 -13.29 -6.33 9.37
C ILE A 35 -11.80 -6.29 8.99
N ALA A 36 -11.17 -7.46 8.84
CA ALA A 36 -9.77 -7.53 8.49
C ALA A 36 -9.48 -6.83 7.15
N SER A 37 -10.36 -6.98 6.15
CA SER A 37 -10.19 -6.34 4.85
C SER A 37 -10.36 -4.81 4.93
N GLN A 38 -11.27 -4.31 5.77
CA GLN A 38 -11.42 -2.86 5.99
C GLN A 38 -10.18 -2.26 6.66
N LEU A 39 -9.62 -2.92 7.68
CA LEU A 39 -8.37 -2.48 8.30
C LEU A 39 -7.22 -2.48 7.29
N LEU A 40 -7.13 -3.55 6.48
CA LEU A 40 -6.12 -3.65 5.43
C LEU A 40 -6.30 -2.55 4.36
N ALA A 41 -7.53 -2.20 4.02
CA ALA A 41 -7.83 -1.11 3.09
C ALA A 41 -7.33 0.24 3.62
N VAL A 42 -7.52 0.52 4.92
CA VAL A 42 -6.99 1.76 5.55
C VAL A 42 -5.48 1.81 5.44
N VAL A 43 -4.79 0.71 5.78
CA VAL A 43 -3.32 0.61 5.66
C VAL A 43 -2.88 0.77 4.21
N TYR A 44 -3.59 0.15 3.26
CA TYR A 44 -3.33 0.26 1.84
C TYR A 44 -3.44 1.70 1.34
N PHE A 45 -4.51 2.41 1.68
CA PHE A 45 -4.68 3.82 1.28
C PHE A 45 -3.63 4.73 1.92
N ALA A 46 -3.26 4.49 3.18
CA ALA A 46 -2.18 5.22 3.83
C ALA A 46 -0.83 5.01 3.11
N PHE A 47 -0.52 3.76 2.76
CA PHE A 47 0.69 3.41 2.01
C PHE A 47 0.69 4.02 0.61
N LEU A 48 -0.46 3.98 -0.09
CA LEU A 48 -0.61 4.60 -1.40
C LEU A 48 -0.41 6.12 -1.33
N GLY A 49 -0.98 6.78 -0.33
CA GLY A 49 -0.77 8.20 -0.07
C GLY A 49 0.70 8.53 0.19
N LEU A 50 1.39 7.73 1.01
CA LEU A 50 2.82 7.86 1.25
C LEU A 50 3.63 7.70 -0.05
N LEU A 51 3.29 6.71 -0.88
CA LEU A 51 3.97 6.47 -2.15
C LEU A 51 3.81 7.63 -3.12
N LEU A 52 2.58 8.16 -3.26
CA LEU A 52 2.31 9.34 -4.07
C LEU A 52 3.06 10.56 -3.54
N TRP A 53 3.12 10.75 -2.22
CA TRP A 53 3.85 11.83 -1.60
C TRP A 53 5.37 11.72 -1.86
N LEU A 54 5.93 10.52 -1.76
CA LEU A 54 7.33 10.26 -2.08
C LEU A 54 7.62 10.52 -3.55
N LEU A 55 6.73 10.08 -4.46
CA LEU A 55 6.86 10.33 -5.89
C LEU A 55 6.84 11.82 -6.19
N TYR A 56 5.88 12.55 -5.64
CA TYR A 56 5.81 14.01 -5.73
C TYR A 56 7.10 14.67 -5.21
N ARG A 57 7.57 14.22 -4.04
CA ARG A 57 8.78 14.75 -3.41
C ARG A 57 10.03 14.48 -4.24
N PHE A 58 10.09 13.33 -4.90
CA PHE A 58 11.15 12.91 -5.80
C PHE A 58 11.16 13.75 -7.07
N VAL A 59 10.00 13.92 -7.72
CA VAL A 59 9.84 14.79 -8.91
C VAL A 59 10.30 16.21 -8.57
N ARG A 60 9.81 16.78 -7.47
CA ARG A 60 10.20 18.12 -7.03
C ARG A 60 11.68 18.24 -6.67
N ALA A 61 12.31 17.15 -6.23
CA ALA A 61 13.76 17.13 -6.02
C ALA A 61 14.52 17.22 -7.36
N HIS A 62 14.06 16.48 -8.38
CA HIS A 62 14.67 16.49 -9.71
C HIS A 62 14.52 17.84 -10.40
N GLU A 63 13.33 18.44 -10.32
CA GLU A 63 13.09 19.79 -10.86
C GLU A 63 14.06 20.82 -10.27
N ARG A 64 14.33 20.75 -8.96
CA ARG A 64 15.30 21.63 -8.31
C ARG A 64 16.73 21.43 -8.82
N ILE A 65 17.11 20.19 -9.13
CA ILE A 65 18.43 19.87 -9.68
C ILE A 65 18.52 20.38 -11.11
N ALA A 66 17.51 20.14 -11.94
CA ALA A 66 17.44 20.64 -13.32
C ALA A 66 17.55 22.17 -13.36
N ALA A 67 16.80 22.87 -12.50
CA ALA A 67 16.85 24.33 -12.41
C ALA A 67 18.23 24.86 -11.96
N ALA A 68 18.97 24.10 -11.13
CA ALA A 68 20.32 24.46 -10.75
C ALA A 68 21.32 24.28 -11.91
N GLN A 69 21.13 23.27 -12.76
CA GLN A 69 21.92 23.07 -13.97
C GLN A 69 21.65 24.16 -15.00
N GLU A 70 20.39 24.54 -15.20
CA GLU A 70 20.01 25.64 -16.10
C GLU A 70 20.70 26.95 -15.70
N ARG A 71 20.65 27.32 -14.41
CA ARG A 71 21.36 28.51 -13.91
C ARG A 71 22.87 28.47 -14.16
N ARG A 72 23.50 27.30 -14.04
CA ARG A 72 24.94 27.15 -14.31
C ARG A 72 25.26 27.26 -15.80
N ALA A 73 24.41 26.70 -16.66
CA ALA A 73 24.55 26.80 -18.11
C ALA A 73 24.38 28.25 -18.59
N THR A 74 23.42 29.00 -18.04
CA THR A 74 23.21 30.42 -18.39
C THR A 74 24.25 31.34 -17.76
N ALA A 75 24.83 30.99 -16.61
CA ALA A 75 25.87 31.77 -15.94
C ALA A 75 27.28 31.54 -16.51
N ALA A 76 27.46 30.62 -17.46
CA ALA A 76 28.72 30.48 -18.17
C ALA A 76 28.93 31.75 -19.03
N PRO A 77 29.97 32.57 -18.75
CA PRO A 77 30.24 33.75 -19.55
C PRO A 77 30.56 33.32 -20.98
N PRO A 78 30.24 34.14 -22.01
CA PRO A 78 30.73 33.91 -23.35
C PRO A 78 32.25 33.80 -23.24
N SER A 79 32.79 32.64 -23.60
CA SER A 79 34.24 32.46 -23.69
C SER A 79 34.76 33.62 -24.50
N THR A 80 35.70 34.36 -23.92
CA THR A 80 36.53 35.37 -24.56
C THR A 80 37.21 34.74 -25.78
N ALA A 81 36.48 34.69 -26.89
CA ALA A 81 37.00 34.55 -28.24
C ALA A 81 37.33 35.95 -28.77
N ASP A 82 38.00 36.74 -27.93
CA ASP A 82 38.53 38.05 -28.25
C ASP A 82 39.99 38.04 -27.82
N GLY A 83 40.84 37.68 -28.77
CA GLY A 83 42.23 37.34 -28.56
C GLY A 83 42.90 36.99 -29.89
N ASN A 84 42.58 37.72 -30.96
CA ASN A 84 43.40 37.75 -32.17
C ASN A 84 43.31 39.10 -32.89
N ASP A 85 43.31 40.20 -32.12
CA ASP A 85 43.44 41.57 -32.63
C ASP A 85 44.77 42.16 -32.12
N ALA A 86 45.88 41.49 -32.42
CA ALA A 86 47.22 42.07 -32.26
C ALA A 86 48.24 41.29 -33.10
N GLU A 87 48.31 41.58 -34.40
CA GLU A 87 49.55 41.71 -35.17
C GLU A 87 49.32 42.43 -36.51
#